data_AF-A0A564QBE5-F1
#
_entry.id   AF-A0A564QBE5-F1
#
_cell.length_a   1.000
_cell.length_b   1.000
_cell.length_c   1.000
_cell.angle_alpha   90.00
_cell.angle_beta   90.00
_cell.angle_gamma   90.00
#
_symmetry.space_group_name_H-M   'P 1'
#
loop_
_entity.id
_entity.type
_entity.pdbx_description
1 polymer ?
#
loop_
_entity_poly.entity_id
_entity_poly.type
_entity_poly.pdbx_seq_one_letter_code
_entity_poly.pdbx_strand_id
1 'polypeptide(L)' 'MTDWSVKDEANHVYTFPDFELKGGATVTLYTGSGMDTNTALYWDSSSHTCNAIWNNDGDTLYLREAGGNLVISYSYGGFE' A
#
# COMPACT_ATOMS: atom_id res chain seq x y z
N MET A 1 5.18 -12.30 0.50
CA MET A 1 5.24 -10.85 0.22
C MET A 1 6.19 -10.13 1.16
N THR A 2 6.95 -10.83 1.99
CA THR A 2 7.97 -10.24 2.87
C THR A 2 8.91 -9.31 2.10
N ASP A 3 9.12 -8.10 2.64
CA ASP A 3 9.93 -7.00 2.07
C ASP A 3 9.42 -6.38 0.76
N TRP A 4 8.24 -6.80 0.28
CA TRP A 4 7.57 -6.06 -0.80
C TRP A 4 7.15 -4.69 -0.27
N SER A 5 6.91 -3.74 -1.16
CA SER A 5 6.46 -2.40 -0.76
C SER A 5 5.39 -1.81 -1.66
N VAL A 6 4.47 -1.06 -1.04
CA VAL A 6 3.55 -0.14 -1.70
C VAL A 6 4.06 1.28 -1.48
N LYS A 7 4.04 2.09 -2.53
CA LYS A 7 4.39 3.51 -2.48
C LYS A 7 3.39 4.35 -3.27
N ASP A 8 3.09 5.55 -2.79
CA ASP A 8 2.36 6.59 -3.53
C ASP A 8 3.34 7.53 -4.28
N GLU A 9 2.83 8.59 -4.90
CA GLU A 9 3.66 9.61 -5.56
C GLU A 9 4.42 10.50 -4.57
N ALA A 10 3.90 10.72 -3.36
CA ALA A 10 4.55 11.55 -2.35
C ALA A 10 5.64 10.82 -1.54
N ASN A 11 5.91 9.55 -1.84
CA ASN A 11 6.89 8.68 -1.17
C ASN A 11 6.53 8.24 0.25
N HIS A 12 5.24 8.18 0.58
CA HIS A 12 4.77 7.32 1.66
C HIS A 12 5.03 5.86 1.26
N VAL A 13 5.76 5.13 2.10
CA VAL A 13 6.09 3.70 1.86
C VAL A 13 5.45 2.81 2.92
N TYR A 14 4.74 1.78 2.47
CA TYR A 14 4.36 0.62 3.27
C TYR A 14 5.27 -0.54 2.88
N THR A 15 5.92 -1.15 3.86
CA THR A 15 6.66 -2.41 3.65
C THR A 15 5.84 -3.53 4.25
N PHE A 16 5.57 -4.56 3.44
CA PHE A 16 4.84 -5.74 3.91
C PHE A 16 5.66 -6.44 5.01
N PRO A 17 5.01 -6.83 6.12
CA PRO A 17 5.64 -7.69 7.12
C PRO A 17 5.84 -9.10 6.55
N ASP A 18 6.19 -10.06 7.40
CA ASP A 18 6.17 -11.47 7.00
C ASP A 18 4.72 -11.90 6.70
N PHE A 19 4.36 -11.85 5.42
CA PHE A 19 3.00 -12.02 4.94
C PHE A 19 2.96 -12.96 3.74
N GLU A 20 2.15 -14.01 3.85
CA GLU A 20 1.91 -14.97 2.77
C GLU A 20 0.62 -14.64 2.03
N LEU A 21 0.73 -14.27 0.76
CA LEU A 21 -0.42 -14.14 -0.14
C LEU A 21 -0.46 -15.34 -1.08
N LYS A 22 -1.47 -16.19 -0.91
CA LYS A 22 -1.66 -17.38 -1.75
C LYS A 22 -2.09 -16.99 -3.17
N GLY A 23 -1.73 -17.81 -4.14
CA GLY A 23 -2.18 -17.63 -5.53
C GLY A 23 -3.71 -17.55 -5.63
N GLY A 24 -4.21 -16.51 -6.30
CA GLY A 24 -5.65 -16.26 -6.46
C GLY A 24 -6.36 -15.66 -5.24
N ALA A 25 -5.66 -15.46 -4.12
CA ALA A 25 -6.20 -14.78 -2.95
C ALA A 25 -6.14 -13.26 -3.12
N THR A 26 -6.86 -12.54 -2.25
CA THR A 26 -6.86 -11.07 -2.20
C THR A 26 -6.59 -10.62 -0.77
N VAL A 27 -5.81 -9.55 -0.65
CA VAL A 27 -5.57 -8.82 0.60
C VAL A 27 -5.91 -7.35 0.38
N THR A 28 -6.50 -6.71 1.39
CA THR A 28 -6.77 -5.28 1.40
C THR A 28 -5.77 -4.57 2.29
N LEU A 29 -5.06 -3.57 1.77
CA LEU A 29 -4.23 -2.67 2.57
C LEU A 29 -5.03 -1.40 2.91
N TYR A 30 -5.34 -1.23 4.20
CA TYR A 30 -5.96 -0.02 4.72
C TYR A 30 -4.86 0.97 5.13
N THR A 31 -5.02 2.23 4.78
CA THR A 31 -4.06 3.29 5.17
C THR A 31 -4.15 3.64 6.65
N GLY A 32 -5.34 3.55 7.24
CA GLY A 32 -5.55 3.81 8.66
C GLY A 32 -5.07 2.71 9.59
N SER A 33 -5.43 2.84 10.87
CA SER A 33 -5.09 1.87 11.91
C SER A 33 -6.03 0.68 12.00
N GLY A 34 -5.49 -0.44 12.47
CA GLY A 34 -6.22 -1.68 12.72
C GLY A 34 -5.30 -2.82 13.15
N MET A 35 -5.79 -4.04 13.09
CA MET A 35 -5.01 -5.24 13.42
C MET A 35 -4.87 -6.10 12.17
N ASP A 36 -3.63 -6.42 11.82
CA ASP A 36 -3.31 -7.25 10.66
C ASP A 36 -3.94 -8.65 10.75
N THR A 37 -4.40 -9.13 9.60
CA THR A 37 -4.99 -10.46 9.39
C THR A 37 -4.53 -11.00 8.03
N ASN A 38 -4.91 -12.24 7.72
CA ASN A 38 -4.60 -12.86 6.42
C ASN A 38 -5.24 -12.16 5.21
N THR A 39 -6.22 -11.28 5.42
CA THR A 39 -6.97 -10.62 4.33
C THR A 39 -7.02 -9.09 4.46
N ALA A 40 -6.54 -8.54 5.57
CA ALA A 40 -6.52 -7.11 5.83
C ALA A 40 -5.21 -6.74 6.52
N LEU A 41 -4.51 -5.76 5.95
CA LEU A 41 -3.30 -5.16 6.50
C LEU A 41 -3.55 -3.69 6.78
N TYR A 42 -2.85 -3.14 7.75
CA TYR A 42 -3.01 -1.75 8.18
C TYR A 42 -1.66 -1.03 8.15
N TRP A 43 -1.66 0.16 7.52
CA TRP A 43 -0.46 0.99 7.40
C TRP A 43 -0.29 1.92 8.61
N ASP A 44 -1.30 2.05 9.47
CA ASP A 44 -1.23 2.90 10.66
C ASP A 44 -0.81 4.35 10.35
N SER A 45 -1.20 4.88 9.18
CA SER A 45 -0.83 6.23 8.74
C SER A 45 -1.33 7.32 9.68
N SER A 46 -2.37 7.05 10.48
CA SER A 46 -2.90 7.93 11.52
C SER A 46 -1.88 8.32 12.61
N SER A 47 -0.77 7.59 12.73
CA SER A 47 0.33 7.93 13.63
C SER A 47 1.30 9.00 13.06
N HIS A 48 1.18 9.32 11.77
CA HIS A 48 2.07 10.27 11.09
C HIS A 48 1.51 11.69 11.12
N THR A 49 2.40 12.69 11.04
CA THR A 49 2.03 14.11 10.96
C THR A 49 1.15 14.43 9.76
N CYS A 50 1.32 13.69 8.66
CA CYS A 50 0.43 13.67 7.50
C CYS A 50 -0.13 12.24 7.38
N ASN A 51 -1.45 12.09 7.55
CA ASN A 51 -2.13 10.79 7.51
C ASN A 51 -2.76 10.47 6.15
N ALA A 52 -2.85 11.48 5.26
CA ALA A 52 -3.33 11.32 3.90
C ALA A 52 -2.23 10.70 3.04
N ILE A 53 -2.42 9.42 2.71
CA ILE A 53 -1.52 8.67 1.83
C ILE A 53 -1.90 8.84 0.37
N TRP A 54 -3.20 8.90 0.10
CA TRP A 54 -3.76 8.93 -1.26
C TRP A 54 -4.41 10.28 -1.52
N ASN A 55 -4.11 10.88 -2.67
CA ASN A 55 -4.69 12.16 -3.07
C ASN A 55 -6.09 12.00 -3.69
N ASN A 56 -6.99 12.94 -3.38
CA ASN A 56 -8.36 12.94 -3.89
C ASN A 56 -8.44 13.26 -5.39
N ASP A 57 -7.52 14.08 -5.89
CA ASP A 57 -7.52 14.56 -7.29
C ASP A 57 -6.79 13.60 -8.24
N GLY A 58 -6.30 12.49 -7.71
CA GLY A 58 -5.56 11.46 -8.45
C GLY A 58 -4.22 11.14 -7.81
N ASP A 59 -3.81 9.89 -7.94
CA ASP A 59 -2.56 9.37 -7.39
C ASP A 59 -2.11 8.13 -8.15
N THR A 60 -0.89 7.68 -7.86
CA THR A 60 -0.31 6.48 -8.45
C THR A 60 0.22 5.53 -7.39
N LEU A 61 -0.33 4.32 -7.37
CA LEU A 61 0.19 3.19 -6.61
C LEU A 61 1.36 2.54 -7.34
N TYR A 62 2.47 2.38 -6.64
CA TYR A 62 3.62 1.59 -7.07
C TYR A 62 3.81 0.39 -6.16
N LEU A 63 3.66 -0.82 -6.70
CA LEU A 63 4.01 -2.06 -5.99
C LEU A 63 5.39 -2.53 -6.43
N ARG A 64 6.29 -2.74 -5.48
CA ARG A 64 7.64 -3.26 -5.73
C ARG A 64 7.86 -4.56 -4.99
N GLU A 65 8.57 -5.47 -5.63
CA GLU A 65 9.03 -6.69 -4.96
C GLU A 65 10.21 -6.41 -4.03
N ALA A 66 10.61 -7.42 -3.23
CA ALA A 66 11.70 -7.31 -2.25
C ALA A 66 13.03 -6.82 -2.83
N GLY A 67 13.33 -7.12 -4.11
CA GLY A 67 14.51 -6.60 -4.81
C GLY A 67 14.41 -5.14 -5.25
N GLY A 68 13.28 -4.47 -5.02
CA GLY A 68 13.01 -3.09 -5.41
C GLY A 68 12.47 -2.93 -6.84
N ASN A 69 12.34 -4.00 -7.62
CA ASN A 69 11.81 -3.93 -8.99
C ASN A 69 10.32 -3.58 -8.96
N LEU A 70 9.89 -2.74 -9.91
CA LEU A 70 8.49 -2.35 -10.06
C LEU A 70 7.69 -3.49 -10.68
N VAL A 71 6.62 -3.91 -10.01
CA VAL A 71 5.71 -4.98 -10.45
C VAL A 71 4.41 -4.40 -10.98
N ILE A 72 3.82 -3.44 -10.26
CA ILE A 72 2.57 -2.77 -10.64
C ILE A 72 2.76 -1.27 -10.54
N SER A 73 2.27 -0.55 -11.55
CA SER A 73 1.99 0.88 -11.49
C SER A 73 0.51 1.06 -11.83
N TYR A 74 -0.24 1.73 -10.98
CA TYR A 74 -1.66 1.98 -11.19
C TYR A 74 -2.01 3.42 -10.82
N SER A 75 -2.44 4.20 -11.79
CA SER A 75 -2.86 5.59 -11.58
C SER A 75 -4.37 5.71 -11.67
N TYR A 76 -4.94 6.57 -10.82
CA TYR A 76 -6.32 7.00 -10.91
C TYR A 76 -6.38 8.52 -10.92
N GLY A 77 -7.42 9.07 -11.54
CA GLY A 77 -7.74 10.49 -11.47
C GLY A 77 -8.86 10.74 -10.46
N GLY A 78 -8.88 11.93 -9.86
CA GLY A 78 -10.03 12.43 -9.12
C GLY A 78 -11.19 12.75 -10.06
N PHE A 79 -12.39 12.88 -9.48
CA PHE A 79 -13.56 13.31 -10.23
C PHE A 79 -13.38 14.78 -10.65
N GLU A 80 -13.59 15.09 -11.93
CA GLU A 80 -13.72 16.48 -12.43
C GLU A 80 -14.94 17.20 -11.83
#